data_AF-A0A2V8NAP9-F1
#
_entry.id   AF-A0A2V8NAP9-F1
#
_cell.length_a   1.000
_cell.length_b   1.000
_cell.length_c   1.000
_cell.angle_alpha   90.00
_cell.angle_beta   90.00
_cell.angle_gamma   90.00
#
_symmetry.space_group_name_H-M   'P 1'
#
loop_
_entity.id
_entity.type
_entity.pdbx_description
1 polymer ?
#
loop_
_entity_poly.entity_id
_entity_poly.type
_entity_poly.pdbx_seq_one_letter_code
_entity_poly.pdbx_strand_id
1 'polypeptide(L)' 'MKRSGRFREQDLAALQEFVTDYPVAKAYLLYGGSHRLKFGSIEVVPLQEAIKYWLPLIS' A
#
# COMPACT_ATOMS: atom_id res chain seq x y z
N MET A 1 -3.53 22.06 7.90
CA MET A 1 -2.83 21.60 6.68
C MET A 1 -2.34 20.17 6.88
N LYS A 2 -3.07 19.15 6.42
CA LYS A 2 -2.62 17.75 6.52
C LYS A 2 -1.78 17.42 5.28
N ARG A 3 -0.45 17.54 5.40
CA ARG A 3 0.53 17.01 4.44
C ARG A 3 0.58 15.48 4.51
N SER A 4 -0.55 14.81 4.32
CA SER A 4 -0.61 13.34 4.22
C SER A 4 -0.13 12.97 2.83
N GLY A 5 1.18 12.81 2.69
CA GLY A 5 1.79 12.34 1.46
C GLY A 5 1.20 10.98 1.07
N ARG A 6 0.30 11.01 0.08
CA ARG A 6 0.05 9.97 -0.94
C ARG A 6 -0.82 8.74 -0.63
N PHE A 7 -1.59 8.67 0.45
CA PHE A 7 -2.71 7.71 0.53
C PHE A 7 -3.93 8.35 1.18
N ARG A 8 -5.12 8.20 0.56
CA ARG A 8 -6.36 8.67 1.19
C ARG A 8 -6.79 7.61 2.19
N GLU A 9 -7.24 8.04 3.37
CA GLU A 9 -7.80 7.15 4.40
C GLU A 9 -8.97 6.31 3.84
N GLN A 10 -9.67 6.83 2.82
CA GLN A 10 -10.72 6.13 2.08
C GLN A 10 -10.20 4.95 1.26
N ASP A 11 -9.04 5.08 0.60
CA ASP A 11 -8.42 3.97 -0.14
C ASP A 11 -8.01 2.85 0.81
N LEU A 12 -7.52 3.21 2.01
CA LEU A 12 -7.17 2.24 3.05
C LEU A 12 -8.41 1.51 3.59
N ALA A 13 -9.50 2.23 3.83
CA ALA A 13 -10.77 1.64 4.27
C ALA A 13 -11.36 0.68 3.21
N ALA A 14 -11.34 1.08 1.93
CA ALA A 14 -11.79 0.24 0.83
C ALA A 14 -10.91 -1.02 0.68
N LEU A 15 -9.59 -0.89 0.80
CA LEU A 15 -8.68 -2.05 0.82
C LEU A 15 -8.96 -2.97 2.01
N GLN A 16 -9.30 -2.40 3.17
CA GLN A 16 -9.60 -3.17 4.37
C GLN A 16 -10.89 -3.98 4.23
N GLU A 17 -11.93 -3.41 3.63
CA GLU A 17 -13.13 -4.15 3.24
C GLU A 17 -12.79 -5.25 2.23
N PHE A 18 -11.99 -4.95 1.21
CA PHE A 18 -11.62 -5.92 0.18
C PHE A 18 -10.87 -7.13 0.76
N VAL A 19 -9.92 -6.90 1.67
CA VAL A 19 -9.18 -7.99 2.36
C VAL A 19 -10.07 -8.75 3.34
N THR A 20 -11.10 -8.11 3.89
CA THR A 20 -12.07 -8.79 4.75
C THR A 20 -12.88 -9.81 3.96
N ASP A 21 -13.29 -9.47 2.73
CA ASP A 21 -14.00 -10.40 1.83
C ASP A 21 -13.05 -11.44 1.21
N TYR A 22 -11.79 -11.07 0.98
CA TYR A 22 -10.74 -11.93 0.42
C TYR A 22 -9.51 -12.01 1.33
N PRO A 23 -9.55 -12.80 2.43
CA PRO A 23 -8.43 -12.92 3.37
C PRO A 23 -7.17 -13.55 2.75
N VAL A 24 -7.32 -14.24 1.61
CA VAL A 24 -6.22 -14.82 0.84
C VAL A 24 -5.49 -13.79 -0.03
N ALA A 25 -6.08 -12.62 -0.27
CA ALA A 25 -5.48 -11.59 -1.11
C ALA A 25 -4.49 -10.73 -0.30
N LYS A 26 -3.29 -10.54 -0.84
CA LYS A 26 -2.30 -9.63 -0.25
C LYS A 26 -2.55 -8.23 -0.77
N ALA A 27 -3.02 -7.34 0.10
CA ALA A 27 -3.32 -5.98 -0.29
C ALA A 27 -2.09 -5.08 -0.08
N TYR A 28 -1.54 -4.60 -1.19
CA TYR A 28 -0.40 -3.69 -1.22
C TYR A 28 -0.86 -2.29 -1.63
N LEU A 29 -0.67 -1.32 -0.74
CA LEU A 29 -0.99 0.07 -1.03
C LEU A 29 0.30 0.84 -1.32
N LEU A 30 0.49 1.22 -2.58
CA LEU A 30 1.66 1.99 -3.00
C LEU A 30 1.43 3.47 -2.70
N TYR A 31 2.33 4.08 -1.93
CA TYR A 31 2.28 5.50 -1.64
C TYR A 31 3.68 6.10 -1.75
N GLY A 32 3.82 7.33 -2.19
CA GLY A 32 5.15 7.90 -2.40
C GLY A 32 5.75 8.60 -1.18
N GLY A 33 5.58 8.03 0.01
CA GLY A 33 6.43 8.37 1.15
C GLY A 33 7.67 7.47 1.21
N SER A 34 8.31 7.42 2.38
CA SER A 34 9.59 6.72 2.57
C SER A 34 9.53 5.56 3.57
N HIS A 35 8.38 5.34 4.21
CA HIS A 35 8.24 4.32 5.26
C HIS A 35 7.30 3.19 4.83
N ARG A 36 7.64 1.94 5.15
CA ARG A 36 6.61 0.90 5.10
C ARG A 36 5.71 1.04 6.32
N LEU A 37 4.41 0.96 6.09
CA LEU A 37 3.42 0.85 7.15
C LEU A 37 2.67 -0.46 6.95
N LYS A 38 2.37 -1.18 8.03
CA LYS A 38 1.56 -2.39 7.97
C LYS A 38 0.32 -2.18 8.82
N PHE A 39 -0.84 -2.26 8.20
CA PHE A 39 -2.14 -2.15 8.85
C PHE A 39 -2.84 -3.50 8.76
N GLY A 40 -2.60 -4.36 9.75
CA GLY A 40 -3.13 -5.72 9.78
C GLY A 40 -2.62 -6.54 8.59
N SER A 41 -3.52 -6.86 7.67
CA SER A 41 -3.24 -7.61 6.43
C SER A 41 -2.93 -6.71 5.22
N ILE A 42 -2.95 -5.39 5.40
CA ILE A 42 -2.60 -4.41 4.37
C ILE A 42 -1.15 -3.96 4.56
N GLU A 43 -0.35 -4.07 3.51
CA GLU A 43 1.01 -3.55 3.47
C GLU A 43 1.06 -2.27 2.64
N VAL A 44 1.38 -1.16 3.28
CA VAL A 44 1.57 0.13 2.65
C VAL A 44 3.05 0.28 2.32
N VAL A 45 3.38 0.22 1.04
CA VAL A 45 4.76 0.16 0.53
C VAL A 45 5.11 1.47 -0.17
N PRO A 46 6.29 2.05 0.11
CA PRO A 46 6.72 3.26 -0.57
C PRO A 46 6.92 3.02 -2.07
N LEU A 47 6.38 3.90 -2.92
CA LEU A 47 6.42 3.77 -4.37
C LEU A 47 7.87 3.71 -4.89
N GLN A 48 8.80 4.47 -4.29
CA GLN A 48 10.22 4.39 -4.64
C GLN A 48 10.80 2.99 -4.45
N GLU A 49 10.34 2.27 -3.43
CA GLU A 49 10.80 0.94 -3.13
C GLU A 49 10.16 -0.09 -4.03
N ALA A 50 8.84 0.00 -4.25
CA ALA A 50 8.16 -0.83 -5.25
C ALA A 50 8.80 -0.66 -6.63
N ILE A 51 9.11 0.57 -7.04
CA ILE A 51 9.81 0.85 -8.30
C ILE A 51 11.21 0.22 -8.28
N LYS A 52 11.98 0.37 -7.20
CA LYS A 52 13.36 -0.13 -7.14
C LYS A 52 13.46 -1.66 -7.11
N TYR A 53 12.53 -2.34 -6.44
CA TYR A 53 12.60 -3.78 -6.22
C TYR A 53 11.68 -4.58 -7.15
N TRP A 54 10.54 -4.03 -7.58
CA TRP A 54 9.57 -4.78 -8.37
C TRP A 54 9.73 -4.58 -9.88
N LEU A 55 10.02 -3.37 -10.39
CA LEU A 55 10.30 -3.17 -11.83
C LEU A 55 11.39 -4.11 -12.39
N PRO A 56 12.53 -4.33 -11.72
CA PRO A 56 13.55 -5.24 -12.25
C PRO A 56 13.15 -6.72 -12.21
N LEU A 57 12.08 -7.11 -11.49
CA LEU A 57 11.57 -8.48 -11.49
C LEU A 57 10.66 -8.79 -12.68
N ILE A 58 10.21 -7.76 -13.40
CA ILE A 58 9.28 -7.86 -14.55
C ILE A 58 9.97 -7.52 -15.88
N SER A 59 11.27 -7.21 -15.85
CA SER A 59 12.07 -6.78 -17.01
C SER A 59 12.97 -7.89 -17.53
#